data_AF-A0A9R0YIK2-F1
#
_entry.id   AF-A0A9R0YIK2-F1
#
_cell.length_a   1.000
_cell.length_b   1.000
_cell.length_c   1.000
_cell.angle_alpha   90.00
_cell.angle_beta   90.00
_cell.angle_gamma   90.00
#
_symmetry.space_group_name_H-M   'P 1'
#
loop_
_entity.id
_entity.type
_entity.pdbx_description
1 polymer ?
#
loop_
_entity_poly.entity_id
_entity_poly.type
_entity_poly.pdbx_seq_one_letter_code
_entity_poly.pdbx_strand_id
1 'polypeptide(L)'
;MAAANLLSRSLVPSLTPNPGSQPSRSRAASVSLRRRHGPAAPLRASLSTASPSTRVAMGEAPKHCFQRGADGHLYCEGVRVEDTMAAADRTPFYLYSKPQVVRNFTAYDKALQGLRSIVGYAVKANNNLSVLQLLRGLGCGAVLVSGNELRLALRAGFDPSGAYLMEMERHWKILF
;
A
#
# COMPACT_ATOMS: atom_id res chain seq x y z
N MET A 1 22.64 2.80 52.57
CA MET A 1 22.68 3.96 53.48
C MET A 1 23.30 5.14 52.73
N ALA A 2 22.68 6.33 52.85
CA ALA A 2 23.08 7.67 52.36
C ALA A 2 23.19 7.85 50.82
N ALA A 3 22.40 8.63 50.08
CA ALA A 3 21.69 9.91 50.28
C ALA A 3 22.59 11.15 50.47
N ALA A 4 22.69 11.98 49.42
CA ALA A 4 22.79 13.45 49.43
C ALA A 4 22.86 13.93 47.96
N ASN A 5 21.77 14.44 47.37
CA ASN A 5 21.36 15.84 47.32
C ASN A 5 22.49 16.84 47.02
N LEU A 6 22.40 17.54 45.89
CA LEU A 6 22.57 18.99 45.85
C LEU A 6 21.91 19.59 44.60
N LEU A 7 21.02 20.54 44.90
CA LEU A 7 20.21 21.36 44.01
C LEU A 7 21.07 22.40 43.28
N SER A 8 20.68 22.75 42.05
CA SER A 8 21.02 24.04 41.45
C SER A 8 19.79 24.56 40.69
N ARG A 9 19.46 25.82 40.99
CA ARG A 9 18.18 26.49 40.75
C ARG A 9 18.03 27.04 39.33
N SER A 10 16.79 26.92 38.85
CA SER A 10 16.02 27.79 37.95
C SER A 10 16.51 29.24 37.78
N LEU A 11 16.57 29.68 36.52
CA LEU A 11 16.26 31.04 36.06
C LEU A 11 15.55 30.93 34.70
N VAL A 12 14.79 31.97 34.34
CA VAL A 12 13.88 32.20 33.18
C VAL A 12 12.45 31.61 33.28
N PRO A 13 11.42 32.39 32.87
CA PRO A 13 10.43 32.92 33.80
C PRO A 13 9.04 32.32 33.59
N SER A 14 8.29 32.26 34.69
CA SER A 14 6.86 31.98 34.73
C SER A 14 6.07 33.01 33.90
N LEU A 15 5.49 32.57 32.78
CA LEU A 15 4.42 33.30 32.11
C LEU A 15 3.18 33.25 33.01
N THR A 16 2.93 34.35 33.71
CA THR A 16 1.65 34.61 34.36
C THR A 16 0.59 34.85 33.29
N PRO A 17 -0.57 34.19 33.33
CA PRO A 17 -1.71 34.62 32.52
C PRO A 17 -2.30 35.88 33.13
N ASN A 18 -2.35 36.94 32.33
CA ASN A 18 -2.95 38.24 32.63
C ASN A 18 -4.46 38.08 32.95
N PRO A 19 -5.00 38.68 34.03
CA PRO A 19 -6.43 38.66 34.31
C PRO A 19 -7.13 39.76 33.52
N GLY A 20 -7.94 39.38 32.53
CA GLY A 20 -8.78 40.35 31.82
C GLY A 20 -9.01 40.03 30.36
N SER A 21 -9.90 39.09 30.09
CA SER A 21 -10.78 39.11 28.92
C SER A 21 -11.78 37.97 29.06
N GLN A 22 -12.99 38.32 29.48
CA GLN A 22 -14.12 37.40 29.44
C GLN A 22 -14.45 37.10 27.97
N PRO A 23 -14.47 35.85 27.51
CA PRO A 23 -15.11 35.54 26.25
C PRO A 23 -16.62 35.57 26.49
N SER A 24 -17.27 36.56 25.88
CA SER A 24 -18.72 36.66 25.78
C SER A 24 -19.29 35.31 25.32
N ARG A 25 -20.12 34.67 26.15
CA ARG A 25 -20.90 33.49 25.78
C ARG A 25 -21.82 33.86 24.61
N SER A 26 -21.36 33.64 23.38
CA SER A 26 -22.24 33.63 22.22
C SER A 26 -23.20 32.46 22.39
N ARG A 27 -24.50 32.76 22.58
CA ARG A 27 -25.59 31.78 22.51
C ARG A 27 -25.38 30.94 21.26
N ALA A 28 -25.14 29.64 21.43
CA ALA A 28 -25.23 28.70 20.33
C ALA A 28 -26.66 28.80 19.77
N ALA A 29 -26.79 29.41 18.60
CA ALA A 29 -28.02 29.32 17.84
C ALA A 29 -28.21 27.84 17.52
N SER A 30 -29.29 27.24 18.04
CA SER A 30 -29.71 25.92 17.64
C SER A 30 -30.08 25.97 16.15
N VAL A 31 -29.15 25.58 15.29
CA VAL A 31 -29.43 25.37 13.87
C VAL A 31 -30.33 24.15 13.78
N SER A 32 -31.64 24.38 13.71
CA SER A 32 -32.61 23.36 13.33
C SER A 32 -32.31 22.96 11.89
N LEU A 33 -31.62 21.83 11.71
CA LEU A 33 -31.42 21.22 10.41
C LEU A 33 -32.78 20.66 9.95
N ARG A 34 -33.60 21.50 9.32
CA ARG A 34 -34.79 21.01 8.62
C ARG A 34 -34.31 20.07 7.52
N ARG A 35 -34.54 18.76 7.71
CA ARG A 35 -34.48 17.77 6.62
C ARG A 35 -35.45 18.22 5.54
N ARG A 36 -34.93 18.81 4.47
CA ARG A 36 -35.67 18.96 3.23
C ARG A 36 -35.78 17.56 2.62
N HIS A 37 -36.87 16.86 2.91
CA HIS A 37 -37.31 15.74 2.08
C HIS A 37 -37.81 16.31 0.75
N GLY A 38 -36.88 16.58 -0.18
CA GLY A 38 -37.20 16.65 -1.59
C GLY A 38 -37.40 15.22 -2.13
N PRO A 39 -38.25 15.02 -3.14
CA PRO A 39 -38.40 13.70 -3.76
C PRO A 39 -37.04 13.25 -4.30
N ALA A 40 -36.61 12.05 -3.91
CA ALA A 40 -35.39 11.46 -4.43
C ALA A 40 -35.52 11.33 -5.96
N ALA A 41 -34.61 11.94 -6.71
CA ALA A 41 -34.53 11.73 -8.14
C ALA A 41 -34.33 10.23 -8.40
N PRO A 42 -35.08 9.60 -9.33
CA PRO A 42 -34.88 8.19 -9.60
C PRO A 42 -33.48 8.00 -10.20
N LEU A 43 -32.62 7.32 -9.45
CA LEU A 43 -31.32 6.85 -9.95
C LEU A 43 -31.60 5.88 -11.09
N ARG A 44 -31.43 6.36 -12.32
CA ARG A 44 -31.59 5.57 -13.53
C ARG A 44 -30.32 4.74 -13.71
N ALA A 45 -30.37 3.48 -13.29
CA ALA A 45 -29.31 2.52 -13.61
C ALA A 45 -29.30 2.29 -15.13
N SER A 46 -28.24 2.73 -15.81
CA SER A 46 -27.98 2.34 -17.20
C SER A 46 -27.20 1.04 -17.20
N LEU A 47 -27.83 -0.04 -17.62
CA LEU A 47 -27.13 -1.28 -17.95
C LEU A 47 -26.24 -1.01 -19.17
N SER A 48 -24.94 -1.30 -19.02
CA SER A 48 -24.02 -1.27 -20.16
C SER A 48 -24.49 -2.28 -21.20
N THR A 49 -24.91 -1.81 -22.38
CA THR A 49 -25.29 -2.64 -23.52
C THR A 49 -24.09 -3.03 -24.38
N ALA A 50 -22.86 -2.85 -23.87
CA ALA A 50 -21.65 -3.27 -24.55
C ALA A 50 -21.70 -4.79 -24.75
N SER A 51 -22.07 -5.21 -25.96
CA SER A 51 -21.93 -6.59 -26.41
C SER A 51 -20.44 -6.94 -26.39
N PRO A 52 -20.02 -8.05 -25.76
CA PRO A 52 -18.63 -8.50 -25.79
C PRO A 52 -18.37 -9.13 -27.17
N SER A 53 -18.43 -8.33 -28.25
CA SER A 53 -18.27 -8.83 -29.61
C SER A 53 -16.83 -8.68 -30.12
N THR A 54 -15.95 -7.98 -29.40
CA THR A 54 -14.52 -8.09 -29.66
C THR A 54 -13.95 -9.21 -28.80
N ARG A 55 -14.01 -10.45 -29.31
CA ARG A 55 -13.05 -11.46 -28.86
C ARG A 55 -11.68 -10.95 -29.31
N VAL A 56 -11.01 -10.17 -28.45
CA VAL A 56 -9.56 -10.03 -28.53
C VAL A 56 -9.07 -11.47 -28.58
N ALA A 57 -8.40 -11.85 -29.67
CA ALA A 57 -7.86 -13.19 -29.83
C ALA A 57 -7.14 -13.54 -28.52
N MET A 58 -7.75 -14.43 -27.73
CA MET A 58 -7.15 -14.85 -26.49
C MET A 58 -5.91 -15.62 -26.91
N GLY A 59 -4.76 -14.95 -26.82
CA GLY A 59 -3.47 -15.62 -26.87
C GLY A 59 -3.50 -16.79 -25.88
N GLU A 60 -2.73 -17.82 -26.19
CA GLU A 60 -2.55 -19.01 -25.35
C GLU A 60 -2.59 -18.64 -23.85
N ALA A 61 -3.38 -19.38 -23.06
CA ALA A 61 -3.51 -19.09 -21.64
C ALA A 61 -2.12 -18.96 -21.00
N PRO A 62 -1.89 -17.93 -20.16
CA PRO A 62 -0.55 -17.65 -19.66
C PRO A 62 -0.01 -18.87 -18.92
N LYS A 63 1.09 -19.42 -19.43
CA LYS A 63 1.75 -20.57 -18.82
C LYS A 63 2.26 -20.18 -17.44
N HIS A 64 2.03 -21.05 -16.47
CA HIS A 64 2.55 -20.87 -15.12
C HIS A 64 4.08 -20.90 -15.13
N CYS A 65 4.75 -20.13 -14.26
CA CYS A 65 6.21 -20.05 -14.18
C CYS A 65 6.87 -21.33 -13.63
N PHE A 66 6.10 -22.14 -12.91
CA PHE A 66 6.49 -23.49 -12.53
C PHE A 66 5.84 -24.51 -13.46
N GLN A 67 6.65 -25.36 -14.08
CA GLN A 67 6.21 -26.33 -15.08
C GLN A 67 6.87 -27.69 -14.85
N ARG A 68 6.13 -28.76 -15.10
CA ARG A 68 6.67 -30.11 -15.08
C ARG A 68 7.27 -30.44 -16.45
N GLY A 69 8.54 -30.85 -16.47
CA GLY A 69 9.22 -31.28 -17.69
C GLY A 69 8.79 -32.70 -18.12
N ALA A 70 9.15 -33.09 -19.34
CA ALA A 70 8.91 -34.43 -19.87
C ALA A 70 9.70 -35.52 -19.12
N ASP A 71 10.81 -35.12 -18.49
CA ASP A 71 11.63 -35.90 -17.57
C ASP A 71 10.95 -36.12 -16.20
N GLY A 72 9.81 -35.48 -15.95
CA GLY A 72 9.01 -35.64 -14.73
C GLY A 72 9.39 -34.70 -13.59
N HIS A 73 10.46 -33.90 -13.74
CA HIS A 73 10.92 -32.94 -12.72
C HIS A 73 10.18 -31.58 -12.81
N LEU A 74 10.17 -30.82 -11.71
CA LEU A 74 9.60 -29.48 -11.64
C LEU A 74 10.66 -28.41 -11.95
N TYR A 75 10.33 -27.45 -12.80
CA TYR A 75 11.18 -26.36 -13.22
C TYR A 75 10.58 -25.00 -12.88
N CYS A 76 11.42 -24.02 -12.54
CA CYS A 76 11.08 -22.60 -12.41
C CYS A 76 12.02 -21.78 -13.29
N GLU A 77 11.48 -21.08 -14.30
CA GLU A 77 12.29 -20.31 -15.27
C GLU A 77 13.44 -21.11 -15.92
N GLY A 78 13.21 -22.40 -16.18
CA GLY A 78 14.20 -23.31 -16.77
C GLY A 78 15.20 -23.93 -15.79
N VAL A 79 15.14 -23.57 -14.50
CA VAL A 79 15.96 -24.17 -13.44
C VAL A 79 15.19 -25.29 -12.74
N ARG A 80 15.80 -26.47 -12.59
CA ARG A 80 15.20 -27.57 -11.82
C ARG A 80 15.05 -27.15 -10.35
N VAL A 81 13.87 -27.36 -9.80
CA VAL A 81 13.59 -27.02 -8.40
C VAL A 81 14.49 -27.83 -7.47
N GLU A 82 14.74 -29.11 -7.76
CA GLU A 82 15.65 -29.97 -7.00
C GLU A 82 17.08 -29.41 -6.91
N ASP A 83 17.64 -28.89 -8.01
CA ASP A 83 18.98 -28.29 -8.01
C ASP A 83 19.01 -27.05 -7.09
N THR A 84 17.92 -26.28 -7.08
CA THR A 84 17.77 -25.13 -6.17
C THR A 84 17.61 -25.59 -4.72
N MET A 85 16.92 -26.71 -4.48
CA MET A 85 16.79 -27.31 -3.15
C MET A 85 18.14 -27.81 -2.63
N ALA A 86 18.95 -28.43 -3.48
CA ALA A 86 20.29 -28.91 -3.12
C ALA A 86 21.25 -27.76 -2.80
N ALA A 87 21.11 -26.63 -3.52
CA ALA A 87 21.86 -25.41 -3.24
C ALA A 87 21.33 -24.62 -2.02
N ALA A 88 20.09 -24.86 -1.60
CA ALA A 88 19.51 -24.26 -0.41
C ALA A 88 19.95 -25.06 0.82
N ASP A 89 20.94 -24.57 1.56
CA ASP A 89 21.51 -25.20 2.77
C ASP A 89 20.46 -25.62 3.83
N ARG A 90 19.23 -25.10 3.74
CA ARG A 90 18.13 -25.38 4.67
C ARG A 90 16.78 -25.46 3.95
N THR A 91 16.01 -26.49 4.27
CA THR A 91 14.60 -26.64 3.90
C THR A 91 13.70 -26.55 5.14
N PRO A 92 12.49 -25.96 5.05
CA PRO A 92 11.83 -25.46 3.85
C PRO A 92 12.34 -24.08 3.40
N PHE A 93 12.21 -23.77 2.10
CA PHE A 93 12.46 -22.45 1.54
C PHE A 93 11.36 -22.04 0.53
N TYR A 94 11.29 -20.75 0.23
CA TYR A 94 10.42 -20.21 -0.81
C TYR A 94 11.24 -19.87 -2.06
N LEU A 95 10.73 -20.27 -3.23
CA LEU A 95 11.30 -19.94 -4.53
C LEU A 95 10.34 -19.04 -5.30
N TYR A 96 10.82 -17.90 -5.78
CA TYR A 96 10.03 -16.94 -6.55
C TYR A 96 10.60 -16.77 -7.95
N SER A 97 9.73 -16.72 -8.97
CA SER A 97 10.12 -16.32 -10.32
C SER A 97 10.11 -14.80 -10.45
N LYS A 98 11.30 -14.20 -10.63
CA LYS A 98 11.43 -12.78 -10.96
C LYS A 98 10.70 -12.42 -12.28
N PRO A 99 10.89 -13.17 -13.39
CA PRO A 99 10.16 -12.90 -14.64
C PRO A 99 8.65 -12.92 -14.46
N GLN A 100 8.10 -13.81 -13.62
CA GLN A 100 6.66 -13.84 -13.37
C GLN A 100 6.17 -12.58 -12.66
N VAL A 101 6.89 -12.10 -11.64
CA VAL A 101 6.53 -10.84 -10.95
C VAL A 101 6.53 -9.67 -11.94
N VAL A 102 7.54 -9.59 -12.80
CA VAL A 102 7.63 -8.55 -13.85
C VAL A 102 6.47 -8.65 -14.85
N ARG A 103 6.14 -9.86 -15.33
CA ARG A 103 5.02 -10.10 -16.25
C ARG A 103 3.70 -9.64 -15.63
N ASN A 104 3.46 -10.02 -14.37
CA ASN A 104 2.24 -9.64 -13.66
C ASN A 104 2.11 -8.13 -13.52
N PHE A 105 3.17 -7.44 -13.07
CA PHE A 105 3.18 -5.98 -12.98
C PHE A 105 2.93 -5.33 -14.34
N THR A 106 3.66 -5.77 -15.37
CA THR A 106 3.56 -5.21 -16.72
C THR A 106 2.16 -5.39 -17.31
N ALA A 107 1.47 -6.48 -16.99
CA ALA A 107 0.10 -6.69 -17.43
C ALA A 107 -0.86 -5.64 -16.84
N TYR A 108 -0.72 -5.31 -15.55
CA TYR A 108 -1.49 -4.23 -14.92
C TYR A 108 -1.14 -2.86 -15.49
N ASP A 109 0.15 -2.58 -15.61
CA ASP A 109 0.62 -1.30 -16.15
C ASP A 109 0.11 -1.06 -17.58
N LYS A 110 0.20 -2.08 -18.44
CA LYS A 110 -0.35 -2.05 -19.81
C LYS A 110 -1.87 -1.86 -19.83
N ALA A 111 -2.60 -2.55 -18.95
CA ALA A 111 -4.06 -2.45 -18.90
C ALA A 111 -4.55 -1.06 -18.46
N LEU A 112 -3.70 -0.30 -17.75
CA LEU A 112 -4.00 1.04 -17.25
C LEU A 112 -3.44 2.16 -18.15
N GLN A 113 -2.82 1.83 -19.28
CA GLN A 113 -2.29 2.83 -20.22
C GLN A 113 -3.39 3.79 -20.69
N GLY A 114 -3.06 5.08 -20.70
CA GLY A 114 -3.99 6.16 -21.05
C GLY A 114 -4.79 6.73 -19.88
N LEU A 115 -4.71 6.10 -18.69
CA LEU A 115 -5.29 6.64 -17.46
C LEU A 115 -4.22 7.33 -16.61
N ARG A 116 -4.62 8.35 -15.85
CA ARG A 116 -3.78 8.90 -14.78
C ARG A 116 -3.84 7.96 -13.57
N SER A 117 -3.01 6.93 -13.59
CA SER A 117 -3.02 5.86 -12.60
C SER A 117 -1.62 5.42 -12.20
N ILE A 118 -1.50 4.80 -11.03
CA ILE A 118 -0.28 4.17 -10.53
C ILE A 118 -0.66 2.78 -10.05
N VAL A 119 0.11 1.77 -10.45
CA VAL A 119 -0.06 0.40 -9.94
C VAL A 119 0.53 0.33 -8.54
N GLY A 120 -0.32 0.15 -7.52
CA GLY A 120 0.09 0.00 -6.13
C GLY A 120 0.15 -1.46 -5.69
N TYR A 121 1.32 -1.92 -5.23
CA TYR A 121 1.46 -3.27 -4.70
C TYR A 121 1.12 -3.32 -3.20
N ALA A 122 0.26 -4.24 -2.80
CA ALA A 122 -0.09 -4.47 -1.40
C ALA A 122 1.04 -5.21 -0.66
N VAL A 123 1.80 -4.47 0.17
CA VAL A 123 3.00 -5.01 0.85
C VAL A 123 2.68 -6.19 1.75
N LYS A 124 1.48 -6.21 2.36
CA LYS A 124 0.97 -7.33 3.15
C LYS A 124 0.94 -8.68 2.43
N ALA A 125 0.90 -8.70 1.09
CA ALA A 125 0.85 -9.95 0.32
C ALA A 125 2.18 -10.71 0.34
N ASN A 126 3.29 -9.98 0.22
CA ASN A 126 4.65 -10.50 0.39
C ASN A 126 5.58 -9.30 0.63
N ASN A 127 6.16 -9.26 1.82
CA ASN A 127 7.02 -8.18 2.30
C ASN A 127 8.52 -8.48 2.11
N ASN A 128 8.88 -9.45 1.27
CA ASN A 128 10.27 -9.72 0.96
C ASN A 128 10.94 -8.50 0.30
N LEU A 129 12.06 -8.05 0.87
CA LEU A 129 12.74 -6.83 0.45
C LEU A 129 13.16 -6.84 -1.02
N SER A 130 13.61 -7.98 -1.54
CA SER A 130 14.04 -8.12 -2.94
C SER A 130 12.87 -8.01 -3.90
N VAL A 131 11.69 -8.54 -3.53
CA VAL A 131 10.46 -8.40 -4.32
C VAL A 131 10.01 -6.93 -4.35
N LEU A 132 10.06 -6.25 -3.21
CA LEU A 132 9.71 -4.83 -3.11
C LEU A 132 10.66 -3.95 -3.95
N GLN A 133 11.97 -4.20 -3.87
CA GLN A 133 12.97 -3.49 -4.68
C GLN A 133 12.77 -3.73 -6.18
N LEU A 134 12.43 -4.96 -6.58
CA LEU A 134 12.09 -5.29 -7.97
C LEU A 134 10.89 -4.47 -8.44
N LEU A 135 9.79 -4.47 -7.70
CA LEU A 135 8.57 -3.74 -8.07
C LEU A 135 8.81 -2.23 -8.10
N ARG A 136 9.56 -1.68 -7.13
CA ARG A 136 9.97 -0.28 -7.12
C ARG A 136 10.77 0.08 -8.38
N GLY A 137 11.69 -0.79 -8.78
CA GLY A 137 12.48 -0.61 -10.00
C GLY A 137 11.65 -0.59 -11.29
N LEU A 138 10.42 -1.14 -11.26
CA LEU A 138 9.47 -1.09 -12.37
C LEU A 138 8.55 0.13 -12.32
N GLY A 139 8.66 1.00 -11.31
CA GLY A 139 7.79 2.17 -11.13
C GLY A 139 6.49 1.87 -10.36
N CYS A 140 6.42 0.74 -9.65
CA CYS A 140 5.28 0.41 -8.81
C CYS A 140 5.20 1.33 -7.58
N GLY A 141 3.98 1.69 -7.16
CA GLY A 141 3.72 2.26 -5.84
C GLY A 141 3.56 1.19 -4.76
N ALA A 142 3.42 1.61 -3.49
CA ALA A 142 3.24 0.69 -2.37
C ALA A 142 1.96 1.02 -1.59
N VAL A 143 1.13 0.00 -1.36
CA VAL A 143 -0.05 0.07 -0.50
C VAL A 143 0.33 -0.53 0.85
N LEU A 144 0.16 0.27 1.90
CA LEU A 144 0.67 0.00 3.24
C LEU A 144 -0.47 0.03 4.27
N VAL A 145 -0.41 -0.86 5.25
CA VAL A 145 -1.40 -0.99 6.34
C VAL A 145 -0.77 -0.93 7.73
N SER A 146 0.54 -0.73 7.83
CA SER A 146 1.23 -0.54 9.11
C SER A 146 2.47 0.34 9.00
N GLY A 147 2.91 0.91 10.12
CA GLY A 147 4.17 1.65 10.19
C GLY A 147 5.41 0.80 9.91
N ASN A 148 5.36 -0.51 10.18
CA ASN A 148 6.46 -1.42 9.83
C ASN A 148 6.57 -1.64 8.33
N GLU A 149 5.43 -1.73 7.63
CA GLU A 149 5.43 -1.78 6.16
C GLU A 149 5.92 -0.47 5.56
N LEU A 150 5.58 0.68 6.14
CA LEU A 150 6.15 1.97 5.74
C LEU A 150 7.67 1.98 5.86
N ARG A 151 8.21 1.59 7.03
CA ARG A 151 9.66 1.51 7.24
C ARG A 151 10.33 0.59 6.22
N LEU A 152 9.70 -0.54 5.91
CA LEU A 152 10.21 -1.50 4.95
C LEU A 152 10.16 -0.98 3.50
N ALA A 153 9.08 -0.29 3.11
CA ALA A 153 8.96 0.34 1.81
C ALA A 153 10.01 1.45 1.62
N LEU A 154 10.24 2.27 2.65
CA LEU A 154 11.32 3.25 2.64
C LEU A 154 12.69 2.58 2.49
N ARG A 155 12.92 1.46 3.19
CA ARG A 155 14.15 0.65 3.05
C ARG A 155 14.31 0.04 1.64
N ALA A 156 13.21 -0.30 0.97
CA ALA A 156 13.21 -0.76 -0.42
C ALA A 156 13.45 0.38 -1.45
N GLY A 157 13.43 1.63 -0.99
CA GLY A 157 13.65 2.82 -1.80
C GLY A 157 12.39 3.37 -2.49
N PHE A 158 11.21 3.11 -1.93
CA PHE A 158 10.00 3.82 -2.36
C PHE A 158 10.05 5.27 -1.86
N ASP A 159 9.68 6.22 -2.72
CA ASP A 159 9.69 7.65 -2.42
C ASP A 159 8.44 8.07 -1.63
N PRO A 160 8.57 8.67 -0.43
CA PRO A 160 7.47 9.19 0.40
C PRO A 160 6.49 10.11 -0.35
N SER A 161 6.96 10.81 -1.38
CA SER A 161 6.16 11.71 -2.21
C SER A 161 5.40 10.98 -3.34
N GLY A 162 5.82 9.77 -3.70
CA GLY A 162 5.14 8.88 -4.64
C GLY A 162 3.93 8.20 -4.00
N ALA A 163 2.94 7.80 -4.82
CA ALA A 163 1.64 7.36 -4.35
C ALA A 163 1.69 6.15 -3.37
N TYR A 164 1.57 6.43 -2.07
CA TYR A 164 1.11 5.46 -1.08
C TYR A 164 -0.40 5.59 -0.95
N LEU A 165 -1.12 4.57 -1.42
CA LEU A 165 -2.52 4.43 -1.07
C LEU A 165 -2.56 3.83 0.34
N MET A 166 -2.70 4.71 1.32
CA MET A 166 -2.95 4.36 2.71
C MET A 166 -4.45 4.19 2.89
N GLU A 167 -4.92 2.96 3.00
CA GLU A 167 -6.25 2.71 3.54
C GLU A 167 -6.13 2.39 5.02
N MET A 168 -6.44 3.39 5.85
CA MET A 168 -6.53 3.27 7.30
C MET A 168 -7.60 4.24 7.80
N GLU A 169 -8.79 3.72 8.09
CA GLU A 169 -9.88 4.51 8.67
C GLU A 169 -9.45 5.15 10.00
N ARG A 170 -9.51 6.49 10.02
CA ARG A 170 -9.64 7.40 11.18
C ARG A 170 -8.73 7.15 12.39
N HIS A 171 -7.43 7.34 12.19
CA HIS A 171 -6.59 8.33 12.91
C HIS A 171 -5.11 7.95 12.81
N TRP A 172 -4.54 8.02 11.61
CA TRP A 172 -3.12 8.36 11.45
C TRP A 172 -2.99 9.24 10.21
N LYS A 173 -2.76 10.54 10.43
CA LYS A 173 -2.43 11.49 9.36
C LYS A 173 -1.04 11.15 8.83
N ILE A 174 -0.91 10.96 7.51
CA ILE A 174 0.34 11.23 6.80
C ILE A 174 0.10 12.54 6.07
N LEU A 175 0.59 13.61 6.67
CA LEU A 175 0.71 14.92 6.04
C LEU A 175 2.06 14.96 5.33
N PHE A 176 2.08 15.45 4.09
CA PHE A 176 3.29 15.99 3.49
C PHE A 176 3.76 17.22 4.29
#